data_AF-A0A8J6WCA2-F1
#
_entry.id   AF-A0A8J6WCA2-F1
#
_cell.length_a   1.000
_cell.length_b   1.000
_cell.length_c   1.000
_cell.angle_alpha   90.00
_cell.angle_beta   90.00
_cell.angle_gamma   90.00
#
_symmetry.space_group_name_H-M   'P 1'
#
loop_
_entity.id
_entity.type
_entity.pdbx_description
1 polymer ?
#
loop_
_entity_poly.entity_id
_entity_poly.type
_entity_poly.pdbx_seq_one_letter_code
_entity_poly.pdbx_strand_id
1 'polypeptide(L)'
;MNQSSLSSNSASEPAMATEHDLLASILDPETGYPWQPLAPESEAYLASLETEFDTLDGGETDAAIAAGWQVLSAQMATQMGDPKAQTVNPVLEHLRQFQSRVPSELLHRLANSATALARSGQPLIEQLVQCVDDILPGWNADDLAVLARPLAYSLRDGRGEILELNLRAIPATDWDSLSNLEQARLTLTVASVALKVAQNEGSELL
;
A
#
# COMPACT_ATOMS: atom_id res chain seq x y z
N MET A 1 -11.58 50.17 66.67
CA MET A 1 -12.53 49.17 67.23
C MET A 1 -13.81 49.27 66.39
N ASN A 2 -14.43 48.24 65.83
CA ASN A 2 -14.32 46.79 65.93
C ASN A 2 -14.79 46.16 64.60
N GLN A 3 -14.19 45.01 64.30
CA GLN A 3 -14.63 44.05 63.28
C GLN A 3 -15.94 43.35 63.69
N SER A 4 -16.76 42.97 62.72
CA SER A 4 -17.67 41.79 62.72
C SER A 4 -18.19 41.64 61.28
N SER A 5 -17.51 40.89 60.41
CA SER A 5 -17.68 39.44 60.21
C SER A 5 -19.02 39.08 59.57
N LEU A 6 -18.97 38.68 58.29
CA LEU A 6 -19.79 37.60 57.72
C LEU A 6 -19.09 37.13 56.43
N SER A 7 -18.19 36.18 56.62
CA SER A 7 -17.77 35.25 55.57
C SER A 7 -18.99 34.44 55.14
N SER A 8 -19.25 34.33 53.83
CA SER A 8 -19.90 33.16 53.22
C SER A 8 -19.78 33.19 51.69
N ASN A 9 -18.90 32.30 51.19
CA ASN A 9 -19.16 31.39 50.08
C ASN A 9 -19.33 31.93 48.64
N SER A 10 -18.25 32.44 48.03
CA SER A 10 -18.22 32.84 46.61
C SER A 10 -17.69 31.76 45.65
N ALA A 11 -17.41 30.54 46.14
CA ALA A 11 -16.74 29.49 45.35
C ALA A 11 -17.68 28.40 44.81
N SER A 12 -18.98 28.41 45.17
CA SER A 12 -19.95 27.36 44.78
C SER A 12 -20.91 27.77 43.67
N GLU A 13 -20.95 29.04 43.27
CA GLU A 13 -21.89 29.55 42.26
C GLU A 13 -21.69 29.01 40.83
N PRO A 14 -20.47 28.86 40.28
CA PRO A 14 -20.33 28.36 38.91
C PRO A 14 -20.63 26.86 38.79
N ALA A 15 -20.40 26.08 39.86
CA ALA A 15 -20.73 24.66 39.92
C ALA A 15 -22.25 24.43 39.96
N MET A 16 -22.98 25.20 40.77
CA MET A 16 -24.44 25.16 40.81
C MET A 16 -25.07 25.59 39.48
N ALA A 17 -24.48 26.58 38.79
CA ALA A 17 -24.98 27.02 37.49
C ALA A 17 -24.79 25.98 36.38
N THR A 18 -23.62 25.32 36.33
CA THR A 18 -23.36 24.24 35.36
C THR A 18 -24.15 22.98 35.64
N GLU A 19 -24.33 22.62 36.92
CA GLU A 19 -25.19 21.51 37.31
C GLU A 19 -26.66 21.78 36.94
N HIS A 20 -27.12 23.02 37.11
CA HIS A 20 -28.47 23.41 36.72
C HIS A 20 -28.66 23.45 35.20
N ASP A 21 -27.65 23.89 34.45
CA ASP A 21 -27.66 23.90 32.97
C ASP A 21 -27.66 22.46 32.41
N LEU A 22 -26.87 21.57 33.00
CA LEU A 22 -26.87 20.14 32.66
C LEU A 22 -28.21 19.48 32.99
N LEU A 23 -28.78 19.76 34.17
CA LEU A 23 -30.10 19.25 34.55
C LEU A 23 -31.21 19.79 33.63
N ALA A 24 -31.14 21.07 33.24
CA ALA A 24 -32.05 21.65 32.27
C ALA A 24 -31.94 20.94 30.91
N SER A 25 -30.72 20.65 30.45
CA SER A 25 -30.49 19.92 29.20
C SER A 25 -30.95 18.45 29.25
N ILE A 26 -30.85 17.77 30.39
CA ILE A 26 -31.28 16.37 30.54
C ILE A 26 -32.81 16.27 30.69
N LEU A 27 -33.43 17.26 31.35
CA LEU A 27 -34.87 17.30 31.59
C LEU A 27 -35.64 17.96 30.44
N ASP A 28 -34.95 18.60 29.51
CA ASP A 28 -35.55 19.07 28.26
C ASP A 28 -36.05 17.82 27.51
N PRO A 29 -37.36 17.74 27.18
CA PRO A 29 -37.87 16.63 26.40
C PRO A 29 -37.27 16.70 25.00
N GLU A 30 -36.13 16.05 24.78
CA GLU A 30 -35.55 15.94 23.45
C GLU A 30 -36.58 15.31 22.51
N THR A 31 -36.95 16.04 21.45
CA THR A 31 -37.81 15.55 20.39
C THR A 31 -37.10 14.43 19.62
N GLY A 32 -37.38 13.18 20.01
CA GLY A 32 -36.98 11.97 19.30
C GLY A 32 -35.49 11.63 19.45
N TYR A 33 -35.16 10.66 20.29
CA TYR A 33 -33.77 10.21 20.45
C TYR A 33 -33.32 9.38 19.24
N PRO A 34 -32.19 9.70 18.56
CA PRO A 34 -31.75 9.02 17.33
C PRO A 34 -31.50 7.51 17.50
N TRP A 35 -31.24 7.07 18.73
CA TRP A 35 -30.97 5.67 19.07
C TRP A 35 -32.22 4.88 19.48
N GLN A 36 -33.42 5.45 19.35
CA GLN A 36 -34.69 4.77 19.55
C GLN A 36 -35.62 4.90 18.33
N PRO A 37 -35.25 4.33 17.17
CA PRO A 37 -35.97 4.49 15.91
C PRO A 37 -37.36 3.83 15.86
N LEU A 38 -37.75 3.06 16.89
CA LEU A 38 -39.09 2.46 17.00
C LEU A 38 -40.04 3.27 17.90
N ALA A 39 -39.57 4.37 18.50
CA ALA A 39 -40.42 5.26 19.28
C ALA A 39 -41.29 6.11 18.32
N PRO A 40 -42.60 6.28 18.56
CA PRO A 40 -43.47 7.06 17.67
C PRO A 40 -43.04 8.53 17.55
N GLU A 41 -42.36 9.06 18.57
CA GLU A 41 -41.79 10.41 18.58
C GLU A 41 -40.55 10.54 17.67
N SER A 42 -39.87 9.42 17.35
CA SER A 42 -38.69 9.41 16.48
C SER A 42 -39.03 9.51 15.00
N GLU A 43 -40.21 9.04 14.58
CA GLU A 43 -40.64 9.07 13.18
C GLU A 43 -40.79 10.50 12.67
N ALA A 44 -41.38 11.39 13.49
CA ALA A 44 -41.51 12.80 13.13
C ALA A 44 -40.16 13.53 13.04
N TYR A 45 -39.21 13.17 13.92
CA TYR A 45 -37.85 13.69 13.90
C TYR A 45 -37.08 13.22 12.66
N LEU A 46 -37.08 11.92 12.37
CA LEU A 46 -36.42 11.34 11.20
C LEU A 46 -37.01 11.89 9.90
N ALA A 47 -38.33 12.01 9.79
CA ALA A 47 -38.99 12.62 8.63
C ALA A 47 -38.56 14.08 8.41
N SER A 48 -38.31 14.83 9.48
CA SER A 48 -37.81 16.21 9.37
C SER A 48 -36.37 16.25 8.82
N LEU A 49 -35.51 15.33 9.26
CA LEU A 49 -34.14 15.20 8.76
C LEU A 49 -34.10 14.74 7.30
N GLU A 50 -34.97 13.80 6.92
CA GLU A 50 -35.10 13.36 5.52
C GLU A 50 -35.54 14.52 4.62
N THR A 51 -36.48 15.35 5.09
CA THR A 51 -36.91 16.55 4.36
C THR A 51 -35.78 17.57 4.22
N GLU A 52 -34.97 17.78 5.27
CA GLU A 52 -33.80 18.65 5.22
C GLU A 52 -32.74 18.10 4.24
N PHE A 53 -32.53 16.79 4.23
CA PHE A 53 -31.63 16.13 3.29
C PHE A 53 -32.11 16.27 1.83
N ASP A 54 -33.42 16.16 1.58
CA ASP A 54 -34.03 16.38 0.26
C ASP A 54 -33.90 17.83 -0.23
N THR A 55 -33.72 18.80 0.67
CA THR A 55 -33.47 20.20 0.30
C THR A 55 -32.01 20.47 -0.10
N LEU A 56 -31.09 19.56 0.19
CA LEU A 56 -29.72 19.63 -0.31
C LEU A 56 -29.72 19.33 -1.81
N ASP A 57 -28.96 20.09 -2.60
CA ASP A 57 -28.83 19.83 -4.03
C ASP A 57 -28.09 18.50 -4.25
N GLY A 58 -28.85 17.45 -4.51
CA GLY A 58 -28.35 16.10 -4.78
C GLY A 58 -27.38 16.06 -5.96
N GLY A 59 -27.46 17.01 -6.91
CA GLY A 59 -26.61 17.04 -8.08
C GLY A 59 -25.13 17.29 -7.76
N GLU A 60 -24.82 18.18 -6.82
CA GLU A 60 -23.44 18.49 -6.43
C GLU A 60 -22.84 17.37 -5.58
N THR A 61 -23.63 16.80 -4.68
CA THR A 61 -23.21 15.68 -3.82
C THR A 61 -23.00 14.40 -4.62
N ASP A 62 -23.91 14.05 -5.53
CA ASP A 62 -23.76 12.89 -6.41
C ASP A 62 -22.55 13.04 -7.35
N ALA A 63 -22.31 14.23 -7.88
CA ALA A 63 -21.14 14.51 -8.70
C ALA A 63 -19.83 14.37 -7.91
N ALA A 64 -19.80 14.85 -6.67
CA ALA A 64 -18.63 14.70 -5.79
C ALA A 64 -18.39 13.25 -5.40
N ILE A 65 -19.44 12.47 -5.08
CA ILE A 65 -19.35 11.04 -4.79
C ILE A 65 -18.86 10.28 -6.03
N ALA A 66 -19.40 10.56 -7.21
CA ALA A 66 -18.98 9.94 -8.45
C ALA A 66 -17.51 10.26 -8.76
N ALA A 67 -17.09 11.51 -8.61
CA ALA A 67 -15.69 11.92 -8.81
C ALA A 67 -14.75 11.22 -7.82
N GLY A 68 -15.12 11.17 -6.53
CA GLY A 68 -14.38 10.45 -5.49
C GLY A 68 -14.26 8.96 -5.79
N TRP A 69 -15.35 8.33 -6.24
CA TRP A 69 -15.36 6.94 -6.65
C TRP A 69 -14.48 6.68 -7.88
N GLN A 70 -14.48 7.57 -8.88
CA GLN A 70 -13.61 7.45 -10.04
C GLN A 70 -12.12 7.51 -9.64
N VAL A 71 -11.77 8.44 -8.75
CA VAL A 71 -10.40 8.57 -8.24
C VAL A 71 -9.99 7.32 -7.43
N LEU A 72 -10.86 6.83 -6.56
CA LEU A 72 -10.61 5.64 -5.75
C LEU A 72 -10.52 4.38 -6.61
N SER A 73 -11.44 4.18 -7.54
CA SER A 73 -11.48 3.00 -8.42
C SER A 73 -10.29 2.97 -9.37
N ALA A 74 -9.80 4.12 -9.85
CA ALA A 74 -8.57 4.22 -10.62
C ALA A 74 -7.34 3.81 -9.77
N GLN A 75 -7.23 4.31 -8.53
CA GLN A 75 -6.16 3.91 -7.61
C GLN A 75 -6.25 2.43 -7.22
N MET A 76 -7.46 1.91 -7.07
CA MET A 76 -7.69 0.50 -6.79
C MET A 76 -7.32 -0.36 -7.99
N ALA A 77 -7.61 0.06 -9.21
CA ALA A 77 -7.21 -0.65 -10.43
C ALA A 77 -5.69 -0.65 -10.64
N THR A 78 -4.97 0.40 -10.22
CA THR A 78 -3.51 0.42 -10.30
C THR A 78 -2.84 -0.42 -9.21
N GLN A 79 -3.40 -0.44 -7.99
CA GLN A 79 -2.83 -1.15 -6.84
C GLN A 79 -3.28 -2.62 -6.75
N MET A 80 -4.50 -2.93 -7.21
CA MET A 80 -5.15 -4.24 -7.13
C MET A 80 -5.60 -4.78 -8.48
N GLY A 81 -5.12 -4.21 -9.59
CA GLY A 81 -5.44 -4.66 -10.94
C GLY A 81 -5.20 -6.16 -11.13
N ASP A 82 -6.25 -6.83 -11.61
CA ASP A 82 -6.31 -8.26 -11.96
C ASP A 82 -5.09 -8.67 -12.82
N PRO A 83 -4.35 -9.76 -12.50
CA PRO A 83 -3.23 -10.24 -13.32
C PRO A 83 -3.64 -10.67 -14.74
N LYS A 84 -4.94 -10.73 -15.03
CA LYS A 84 -5.49 -11.11 -16.34
C LYS A 84 -5.61 -9.97 -17.36
N ALA A 85 -5.60 -8.71 -16.92
CA ALA A 85 -5.57 -7.54 -17.81
C ALA A 85 -4.15 -6.97 -17.98
N GLN A 86 -3.14 -7.62 -17.42
CA GLN A 86 -1.75 -7.35 -17.78
C GLN A 86 -1.59 -7.72 -19.25
N THR A 87 -1.41 -6.70 -20.09
CA THR A 87 -0.55 -6.80 -21.27
C THR A 87 0.55 -7.78 -20.93
N VAL A 88 0.58 -8.94 -21.60
CA VAL A 88 1.49 -10.05 -21.34
C VAL A 88 2.87 -9.44 -21.09
N ASN A 89 3.32 -9.40 -19.82
CA ASN A 89 4.58 -8.77 -19.50
C ASN A 89 5.65 -9.65 -20.17
N PRO A 90 6.32 -9.19 -21.24
CA PRO A 90 7.21 -10.05 -22.02
C PRO A 90 8.37 -10.55 -21.15
N VAL A 91 8.74 -9.79 -20.12
CA VAL A 91 9.71 -10.18 -19.11
C VAL A 91 9.20 -11.38 -18.30
N LEU A 92 7.94 -11.38 -17.88
CA LEU A 92 7.36 -12.47 -17.10
C LEU A 92 7.35 -13.79 -17.89
N GLU A 93 7.05 -13.74 -19.19
CA GLU A 93 7.12 -14.93 -20.05
C GLU A 93 8.52 -15.53 -20.06
N HIS A 94 9.56 -14.69 -20.15
CA HIS A 94 10.96 -15.12 -20.05
C HIS A 94 11.32 -15.66 -18.65
N LEU A 95 10.66 -15.19 -17.60
CA LEU A 95 10.90 -15.67 -16.23
C LEU A 95 10.18 -16.99 -15.92
N ARG A 96 9.20 -17.43 -16.73
CA ARG A 96 8.51 -18.71 -16.50
C ARG A 96 9.43 -19.92 -16.47
N GLN A 97 10.60 -19.86 -17.10
CA GLN A 97 11.61 -20.92 -16.99
C GLN A 97 12.09 -21.18 -15.55
N PHE A 98 11.90 -20.22 -14.64
CA PHE A 98 12.27 -20.33 -13.22
C PHE A 98 11.10 -20.73 -12.31
N GLN A 99 9.89 -20.96 -12.85
CA GLN A 99 8.69 -21.26 -12.06
C GLN A 99 8.78 -22.54 -11.22
N SER A 100 9.67 -23.46 -11.59
CA SER A 100 9.92 -24.70 -10.85
C SER A 100 10.81 -24.51 -9.62
N ARG A 101 11.53 -23.38 -9.53
CA ARG A 101 12.49 -23.09 -8.44
C ARG A 101 12.12 -21.87 -7.61
N VAL A 102 11.31 -20.97 -8.16
CA VAL A 102 10.94 -19.70 -7.52
C VAL A 102 9.40 -19.59 -7.51
N PRO A 103 8.77 -19.21 -6.39
CA PRO A 103 7.33 -19.02 -6.31
C PRO A 103 6.85 -18.00 -7.35
N SER A 104 5.70 -18.27 -7.96
CA SER A 104 5.12 -17.43 -9.02
C SER A 104 4.95 -15.97 -8.58
N GLU A 105 4.58 -15.74 -7.33
CA GLU A 105 4.41 -14.40 -6.76
C GLU A 105 5.71 -13.59 -6.79
N LEU A 106 6.86 -14.23 -6.48
CA LEU A 106 8.16 -13.55 -6.55
C LEU A 106 8.54 -13.21 -7.98
N LEU A 107 8.23 -14.10 -8.94
CA LEU A 107 8.49 -13.85 -10.36
C LEU A 107 7.67 -12.67 -10.90
N HIS A 108 6.41 -12.53 -10.47
CA HIS A 108 5.58 -11.38 -10.85
C HIS A 108 6.15 -10.07 -10.28
N ARG A 109 6.52 -10.06 -8.99
CA ARG A 109 7.15 -8.90 -8.35
C ARG A 109 8.47 -8.50 -9.01
N LEU A 110 9.33 -9.47 -9.32
CA LEU A 110 10.58 -9.24 -10.06
C LEU A 110 10.34 -8.68 -11.46
N ALA A 111 9.39 -9.24 -12.21
CA ALA A 111 9.08 -8.77 -13.56
C ALA A 111 8.59 -7.31 -13.54
N ASN A 112 7.74 -6.95 -12.58
CA ASN A 112 7.21 -5.59 -12.45
C ASN A 112 8.27 -4.59 -11.98
N SER A 113 9.11 -4.98 -11.02
CA SER A 113 10.19 -4.11 -10.53
C SER A 113 11.26 -3.90 -11.62
N ALA A 114 11.63 -4.96 -12.34
CA ALA A 114 12.59 -4.87 -13.44
C ALA A 114 12.09 -4.01 -14.61
N THR A 115 10.81 -4.09 -14.99
CA THR A 115 10.26 -3.23 -16.05
C THR A 115 10.22 -1.77 -15.65
N ALA A 116 9.92 -1.46 -14.38
CA ALA A 116 9.97 -0.11 -13.86
C ALA A 116 11.41 0.44 -13.81
N LEU A 117 12.35 -0.36 -13.32
CA LEU A 117 13.76 0.05 -13.13
C LEU A 117 14.57 0.07 -14.41
N ALA A 118 14.21 -0.69 -15.44
CA ALA A 118 14.93 -0.71 -16.71
C ALA A 118 15.03 0.67 -17.37
N ARG A 119 14.09 1.59 -17.08
CA ARG A 119 14.06 2.97 -17.60
C ARG A 119 14.61 4.02 -16.63
N SER A 120 15.10 3.61 -15.45
CA SER A 120 15.52 4.56 -14.40
C SER A 120 16.85 5.27 -14.69
N GLY A 121 17.68 4.70 -15.58
CA GLY A 121 19.03 5.23 -15.87
C GLY A 121 20.06 5.04 -14.76
N GLN A 122 19.69 4.36 -13.67
CA GLN A 122 20.60 4.00 -12.57
C GLN A 122 21.64 2.95 -13.01
N PRO A 123 22.79 2.84 -12.30
CA PRO A 123 23.73 1.77 -12.57
C PRO A 123 23.11 0.40 -12.30
N LEU A 124 23.49 -0.59 -13.10
CA LEU A 124 22.91 -1.94 -13.08
C LEU A 124 22.94 -2.62 -11.70
N ILE A 125 23.97 -2.33 -10.89
CA ILE A 125 24.08 -2.85 -9.51
C ILE A 125 22.94 -2.29 -8.64
N GLU A 126 22.68 -0.98 -8.71
CA GLU A 126 21.61 -0.36 -7.93
C GLU A 126 20.23 -0.86 -8.38
N GLN A 127 20.02 -1.01 -9.70
CA GLN A 127 18.80 -1.61 -10.24
C GLN A 127 18.59 -3.04 -9.73
N LEU A 128 19.65 -3.85 -9.67
CA LEU A 128 19.57 -5.22 -9.15
C LEU A 128 19.23 -5.27 -7.67
N VAL A 129 19.88 -4.44 -6.86
CA VAL A 129 19.63 -4.37 -5.42
C VAL A 129 18.19 -3.93 -5.17
N GLN A 130 17.75 -2.86 -5.81
CA GLN A 130 16.39 -2.33 -5.64
C GLN A 130 15.31 -3.29 -6.15
N CYS A 131 15.60 -4.09 -7.18
CA CYS A 131 14.68 -5.10 -7.69
C CYS A 131 14.45 -6.25 -6.69
N VAL A 132 15.43 -6.52 -5.83
CA VAL A 132 15.43 -7.67 -4.90
C VAL A 132 15.15 -7.27 -3.44
N ASP A 133 15.34 -6.00 -3.08
CA ASP A 133 15.18 -5.48 -1.71
C ASP A 133 13.80 -5.82 -1.11
N ASP A 134 12.73 -5.55 -1.87
CA ASP A 134 11.34 -5.85 -1.46
C ASP A 134 11.01 -7.35 -1.33
N ILE A 135 11.89 -8.21 -1.87
CA ILE A 135 11.71 -9.67 -1.87
C ILE A 135 12.50 -10.31 -0.73
N LEU A 136 13.61 -9.69 -0.31
CA LEU A 136 14.53 -10.20 0.70
C LEU A 136 14.70 -9.21 1.87
N PRO A 137 13.65 -8.98 2.69
CA PRO A 137 13.66 -7.95 3.73
C PRO A 137 14.68 -8.16 4.87
N GLY A 138 15.41 -9.28 4.88
CA GLY A 138 16.45 -9.58 5.87
C GLY A 138 17.89 -9.30 5.41
N TRP A 139 18.09 -8.82 4.19
CA TRP A 139 19.42 -8.57 3.63
C TRP A 139 19.74 -7.07 3.64
N ASN A 140 21.00 -6.73 3.94
CA ASN A 140 21.49 -5.36 3.78
C ASN A 140 21.76 -5.08 2.29
N ALA A 141 21.42 -3.89 1.82
CA ALA A 141 21.69 -3.41 0.47
C ALA A 141 23.18 -3.50 0.10
N ASP A 142 24.09 -3.25 1.03
CA ASP A 142 25.54 -3.39 0.79
C ASP A 142 25.95 -4.83 0.48
N ASP A 143 25.39 -5.79 1.22
CA ASP A 143 25.66 -7.22 1.03
C ASP A 143 25.07 -7.71 -0.30
N LEU A 144 23.86 -7.26 -0.64
CA LEU A 144 23.26 -7.52 -1.94
C LEU A 144 24.08 -6.91 -3.07
N ALA A 145 24.64 -5.71 -2.88
CA ALA A 145 25.51 -5.08 -3.87
C ALA A 145 26.79 -5.89 -4.11
N VAL A 146 27.37 -6.49 -3.06
CA VAL A 146 28.53 -7.40 -3.18
C VAL A 146 28.17 -8.63 -4.03
N LEU A 147 26.99 -9.22 -3.80
CA LEU A 147 26.50 -10.38 -4.57
C LEU A 147 26.11 -10.00 -6.01
N ALA A 148 25.64 -8.78 -6.25
CA ALA A 148 25.22 -8.29 -7.56
C ALA A 148 26.39 -7.92 -8.48
N ARG A 149 27.55 -7.52 -7.92
CA ARG A 149 28.73 -7.07 -8.70
C ARG A 149 29.14 -8.05 -9.82
N PRO A 150 29.36 -9.36 -9.55
CA PRO A 150 29.75 -10.31 -10.60
C PRO A 150 28.73 -10.38 -11.74
N LEU A 151 27.43 -10.33 -11.42
CA LEU A 151 26.35 -10.37 -12.39
C LEU A 151 26.31 -9.08 -13.23
N ALA A 152 26.49 -7.91 -12.60
CA ALA A 152 26.50 -6.64 -13.29
C ALA A 152 27.69 -6.50 -14.26
N TYR A 153 28.88 -6.97 -13.87
CA TYR A 153 30.05 -6.99 -14.76
C TYR A 153 29.86 -7.98 -15.92
N SER A 154 29.29 -9.16 -15.66
CA SER A 154 28.97 -10.17 -16.67
C SER A 154 28.01 -9.65 -17.74
N LEU A 155 26.94 -8.96 -17.33
CA LEU A 155 25.96 -8.37 -18.24
C LEU A 155 26.57 -7.30 -19.13
N ARG A 156 27.45 -6.45 -18.59
CA ARG A 156 28.09 -5.36 -19.35
C ARG A 156 29.03 -5.86 -20.44
N ASP A 157 29.74 -6.95 -20.18
CA ASP A 157 30.70 -7.55 -21.11
C ASP A 157 30.05 -8.54 -22.09
N GLY A 158 28.73 -8.75 -22.02
CA GLY A 158 28.01 -9.72 -22.86
C GLY A 158 28.36 -11.18 -22.55
N ARG A 159 29.13 -11.45 -21.50
CA ARG A 159 29.59 -12.79 -21.11
C ARG A 159 28.66 -13.38 -20.08
N GLY A 160 27.63 -14.11 -20.52
CA GLY A 160 26.64 -14.78 -19.66
C GLY A 160 27.17 -15.96 -18.84
N GLU A 161 28.48 -16.21 -18.82
CA GLU A 161 29.10 -17.36 -18.15
C GLU A 161 28.87 -17.36 -16.63
N ILE A 162 28.88 -16.19 -15.99
CA ILE A 162 28.67 -16.05 -14.54
C ILE A 162 27.21 -16.36 -14.17
N LEU A 163 26.25 -16.05 -15.05
CA LEU A 163 24.84 -16.39 -14.88
C LEU A 163 24.67 -17.91 -14.85
N GLU A 164 25.19 -18.59 -15.87
CA GLU A 164 25.13 -20.05 -16.02
C GLU A 164 25.82 -20.78 -14.85
N LEU A 165 26.96 -20.27 -14.40
CA LEU A 165 27.67 -20.79 -13.23
C LEU A 165 26.83 -20.69 -11.95
N ASN A 166 26.16 -19.56 -11.72
CA ASN A 166 25.27 -19.41 -10.56
C ASN A 166 24.07 -20.37 -10.63
N LEU A 167 23.43 -20.50 -11.78
CA LEU A 167 22.28 -21.42 -11.96
C LEU A 167 22.66 -22.89 -11.73
N ARG A 168 23.90 -23.27 -12.11
CA ARG A 168 24.43 -24.62 -11.86
C ARG A 168 24.88 -24.85 -10.42
N ALA A 169 25.42 -23.81 -9.77
CA ALA A 169 25.89 -23.90 -8.40
C ALA A 169 24.73 -24.02 -7.39
N ILE A 170 23.55 -23.48 -7.72
CA ILE A 170 22.38 -23.51 -6.84
C ILE A 170 21.60 -24.82 -7.09
N PRO A 171 21.31 -25.60 -6.04
CA PRO A 171 20.57 -26.84 -6.17
C PRO A 171 19.18 -26.65 -6.78
N ALA A 172 18.70 -27.69 -7.47
CA ALA A 172 17.42 -27.71 -8.17
C ALA A 172 16.24 -28.09 -7.27
N THR A 173 16.26 -27.65 -6.03
CA THR A 173 15.24 -28.00 -5.02
C THR A 173 14.24 -26.86 -4.84
N ASP A 174 13.16 -27.16 -4.10
CA ASP A 174 12.10 -26.20 -3.82
C ASP A 174 12.64 -24.97 -3.09
N TRP A 175 12.05 -23.81 -3.37
CA TRP A 175 12.45 -22.51 -2.82
C TRP A 175 12.68 -22.51 -1.30
N ASP A 176 11.78 -23.15 -0.56
CA ASP A 176 11.80 -23.20 0.91
C ASP A 176 12.94 -24.07 1.49
N SER A 177 13.56 -24.91 0.66
CA SER A 177 14.70 -25.76 1.05
C SER A 177 16.05 -25.09 0.88
N LEU A 178 16.09 -23.95 0.17
CA LEU A 178 17.31 -23.19 -0.11
C LEU A 178 17.72 -22.38 1.13
N SER A 179 19.03 -22.26 1.36
CA SER A 179 19.55 -21.33 2.37
C SER A 179 19.29 -19.88 1.97
N ASN A 180 19.29 -18.96 2.94
CA ASN A 180 19.10 -17.52 2.68
C ASN A 180 20.07 -16.97 1.62
N LEU A 181 21.32 -17.45 1.62
CA LEU A 181 22.33 -17.04 0.64
C LEU A 181 22.03 -17.59 -0.76
N GLU A 182 21.54 -18.83 -0.86
CA GLU A 182 21.14 -19.44 -2.13
C GLU A 182 19.89 -18.77 -2.69
N GLN A 183 18.90 -18.47 -1.84
CA GLN A 183 17.72 -17.69 -2.20
C GLN A 183 18.13 -16.32 -2.74
N ALA A 184 19.05 -15.63 -2.07
CA ALA A 184 19.55 -14.32 -2.50
C ALA A 184 20.28 -14.37 -3.84
N ARG A 185 21.14 -15.38 -4.05
CA ARG A 185 21.83 -15.56 -5.34
C ARG A 185 20.85 -15.92 -6.44
N LEU A 186 19.87 -16.77 -6.17
CA LEU A 186 18.86 -17.17 -7.14
C LEU A 186 18.01 -15.96 -7.56
N THR A 187 17.48 -15.19 -6.62
CA THR A 187 16.68 -14.00 -6.93
C THR A 187 17.49 -12.94 -7.67
N LEU A 188 18.73 -12.66 -7.27
CA LEU A 188 19.60 -11.73 -8.01
C LEU A 188 19.89 -12.22 -9.43
N THR A 189 20.07 -13.54 -9.62
CA THR A 189 20.26 -14.13 -10.95
C THR A 189 19.00 -13.95 -11.80
N VAL A 190 17.82 -14.26 -11.25
CA VAL A 190 16.53 -14.09 -11.94
C VAL A 190 16.26 -12.60 -12.23
N ALA A 191 16.55 -11.70 -11.29
CA ALA A 191 16.43 -10.25 -11.46
C ALA A 191 17.35 -9.74 -12.58
N SER A 192 18.56 -10.29 -12.71
CA SER A 192 19.48 -9.91 -13.80
C SER A 192 18.98 -10.33 -15.18
N VAL A 193 18.34 -11.49 -15.29
CA VAL A 193 17.65 -11.91 -16.52
C VAL A 193 16.47 -10.98 -16.80
N ALA A 194 15.67 -10.68 -15.78
CA ALA A 194 14.50 -9.80 -15.90
C ALA A 194 14.89 -8.40 -16.41
N LEU A 195 15.92 -7.79 -15.83
CA LEU A 195 16.44 -6.48 -16.23
C LEU A 195 17.01 -6.51 -17.66
N LYS A 196 17.73 -7.57 -18.03
CA LYS A 196 18.26 -7.70 -19.40
C LYS A 196 17.14 -7.74 -20.44
N VAL A 197 16.09 -8.52 -20.18
CA VAL A 197 14.93 -8.61 -21.08
C VAL A 197 14.20 -7.27 -21.11
N ALA A 198 13.96 -6.65 -19.96
CA ALA A 198 13.28 -5.35 -19.87
C ALA A 198 14.03 -4.22 -20.60
N GLN A 199 15.37 -4.22 -20.57
CA GLN A 199 16.20 -3.24 -21.27
C GLN A 199 16.20 -3.46 -22.80
N ASN A 200 16.21 -4.72 -23.25
CA ASN A 200 16.09 -5.04 -24.68
C ASN A 200 14.71 -4.62 -25.24
N GLU A 201 13.63 -4.93 -24.54
CA GLU A 201 12.27 -4.50 -24.92
C GLU A 201 12.11 -2.97 -24.94
N GLY A 202 12.81 -2.27 -24.03
CA GLY A 202 12.86 -0.80 -24.03
C GLY A 202 13.66 -0.20 -25.18
N SER A 203 14.60 -0.96 -25.76
CA SER A 203 15.47 -0.50 -26.85
C SER A 203 14.85 -0.71 -28.24
N GLU A 204 13.94 -1.67 -28.42
CA GLU A 204 13.24 -1.91 -29.69
C GLU A 204 12.10 -0.93 -29.98
N LEU A 205 11.71 -0.11 -29.00
CA LEU A 205 10.62 0.88 -29.12
C LEU A 205 11.12 2.32 -29.40
N LEU A 206 12.41 2.51 -29.65
CA LEU A 206 13.05 3.79 -30.05
C LEU A 206 13.62 3.69 -31.46
#